data_AF-A0A0K2JI05-F1
#
_entry.id   AF-A0A0K2JI05-F1
#
_cell.length_a   1.000
_cell.length_b   1.000
_cell.length_c   1.000
_cell.angle_alpha   90.00
_cell.angle_beta   90.00
_cell.angle_gamma   90.00
#
_symmetry.space_group_name_H-M   'P 1'
#
loop_
_entity.id
_entity.type
_entity.pdbx_description
1 polymer ?
#
loop_
_entity_poly.entity_id
_entity_poly.type
_entity_poly.pdbx_seq_one_letter_code
_entity_poly.pdbx_strand_id
1 'polypeptide(L)' 'MEIFAETQVYFCDAGKPRQKPKVERINRDIRKYLPKETDFNNVTQKEINKVIKIINEKPQPSLGLLSSKEVFLQNINI' A
#
# COMPACT_ATOMS: atom_id res chain seq x y z
N MET A 1 -9.88 21.93 17.73
CA MET A 1 -10.37 20.92 16.77
C MET A 1 -9.43 21.03 15.57
N GLU A 2 -8.46 20.14 15.51
CA GLU A 2 -7.32 20.27 14.61
C GLU A 2 -7.70 19.73 13.22
N ILE A 3 -7.91 20.64 12.26
CA ILE A 3 -8.14 20.31 10.85
C ILE A 3 -6.78 19.96 10.25
N PHE A 4 -6.37 18.68 10.31
CA PHE A 4 -5.05 18.25 9.81
C PHE A 4 -5.04 17.77 8.36
N ALA A 5 -6.21 17.65 7.74
CA ALA A 5 -6.31 17.33 6.33
C ALA A 5 -7.63 17.90 5.80
N GLU A 6 -7.64 18.39 4.57
CA GLU A 6 -8.84 18.81 3.83
C GLU A 6 -9.72 17.59 3.46
N THR A 7 -9.74 16.55 4.30
CA THR A 7 -10.40 15.27 4.07
C THR A 7 -10.89 14.66 5.38
N GLN A 8 -11.81 13.71 5.26
CA GLN A 8 -12.37 13.00 6.40
C GLN A 8 -11.39 11.90 6.86
N VAL A 9 -11.13 11.86 8.17
CA VAL A 9 -10.23 10.87 8.79
C VAL A 9 -11.06 9.78 9.45
N TYR A 10 -10.71 8.52 9.17
CA TYR A 10 -11.39 7.34 9.70
C TYR A 10 -10.41 6.44 10.46
N PHE A 11 -10.80 6.04 11.68
CA PHE A 11 -10.05 5.12 12.53
C PHE A 11 -10.76 3.76 12.64
N CYS A 12 -9.99 2.71 12.95
CA CYS A 12 -10.57 1.43 13.29
C CYS A 12 -11.12 1.46 14.71
N ASP A 13 -12.13 0.65 14.97
CA ASP A 13 -12.57 0.31 16.31
C ASP A 13 -11.45 -0.41 17.06
N ALA A 14 -11.40 -0.19 18.38
CA ALA A 14 -10.47 -0.88 19.25
C ALA A 14 -10.62 -2.41 19.12
N GLY A 15 -9.50 -3.12 18.98
CA GLY A 15 -9.48 -4.59 18.88
C GLY A 15 -10.02 -5.17 17.57
N LYS A 16 -10.27 -4.35 16.54
CA LYS A 16 -10.77 -4.81 15.23
C LYS A 16 -9.73 -4.64 14.10
N PRO A 17 -8.66 -5.44 14.07
CA PRO A 17 -7.59 -5.31 13.06
C PRO A 17 -8.11 -5.48 11.62
N ARG A 18 -9.13 -6.33 11.42
CA ARG A 18 -9.72 -6.64 10.12
C ARG A 18 -10.46 -5.47 9.44
N GLN A 19 -10.54 -4.30 10.06
CA GLN A 19 -11.08 -3.09 9.41
C GLN A 19 -10.07 -2.45 8.44
N LYS A 20 -8.82 -2.93 8.38
CA LYS A 20 -7.81 -2.51 7.39
C LYS A 20 -7.15 -3.69 6.64
N PRO A 21 -7.93 -4.63 6.07
CA PRO A 21 -7.39 -5.88 5.54
C PRO A 21 -6.49 -5.66 4.31
N LYS A 22 -6.76 -4.63 3.52
CA LYS A 22 -5.95 -4.27 2.35
C LYS A 22 -4.58 -3.70 2.76
N VAL A 23 -4.52 -2.90 3.82
CA VAL A 23 -3.26 -2.35 4.35
C VAL A 23 -2.37 -3.48 4.88
N GLU A 24 -2.97 -4.41 5.64
CA GLU A 24 -2.26 -5.59 6.15
C GLU A 24 -1.66 -6.45 5.01
N ARG A 25 -2.43 -6.64 3.93
CA ARG A 25 -1.95 -7.33 2.72
C ARG A 25 -0.77 -6.61 2.08
N ILE A 26 -0.82 -5.29 1.91
CA ILE A 26 0.26 -4.51 1.31
C ILE A 26 1.52 -4.57 2.19
N ASN A 27 1.38 -4.46 3.51
CA ASN A 27 2.51 -4.60 4.44
C ASN A 27 3.20 -5.97 4.29
N ARG A 28 2.41 -7.05 4.15
CA ARG A 28 2.96 -8.39 3.88
C ARG A 28 3.70 -8.44 2.55
N ASP A 29 3.19 -7.81 1.51
CA ASP A 29 3.84 -7.80 0.19
C ASP A 29 5.14 -6.97 0.21
N ILE A 30 5.19 -5.85 0.93
CA ILE A 30 6.43 -5.09 1.18
C ILE A 30 7.46 -5.96 1.91
N ARG A 31 7.03 -6.70 2.94
CA ARG A 31 7.91 -7.58 3.73
C ARG A 31 8.50 -8.75 2.96
N LYS A 32 8.00 -9.08 1.76
CA LYS A 32 8.65 -10.05 0.87
C LYS A 32 9.93 -9.51 0.25
N TYR A 33 10.05 -8.19 0.11
CA TYR A 33 11.21 -7.52 -0.48
C TYR A 33 12.10 -6.83 0.55
N LEU A 34 11.49 -6.32 1.62
CA LEU A 34 12.17 -5.69 2.76
C LEU A 34 11.87 -6.52 4.01
N PRO A 35 12.59 -7.63 4.25
CA PRO A 35 12.27 -8.59 5.30
C PRO A 35 12.24 -7.97 6.69
N LYS A 36 11.80 -8.76 7.68
CA LYS A 36 11.91 -8.34 9.08
C LYS A 36 13.38 -8.02 9.38
N GLU A 37 13.61 -7.01 10.23
CA GLU A 37 14.96 -6.54 10.64
C GLU A 37 15.76 -5.78 9.57
N THR A 38 15.18 -5.48 8.40
CA THR A 38 15.76 -4.48 7.49
C THR A 38 15.89 -3.13 8.19
N ASP A 39 17.12 -2.63 8.31
CA ASP A 39 17.40 -1.26 8.75
C ASP A 39 17.11 -0.28 7.63
N PHE A 40 16.00 0.44 7.76
CA PHE A 40 15.54 1.40 6.77
C PHE A 40 16.46 2.62 6.61
N ASN A 41 17.37 2.89 7.56
CA ASN A 41 18.38 3.93 7.39
C ASN A 41 19.36 3.59 6.26
N ASN A 42 19.53 2.31 5.95
CA ASN A 42 20.40 1.82 4.88
C ASN A 42 19.65 1.54 3.58
N VAL A 43 18.32 1.70 3.56
CA VAL A 43 17.51 1.50 2.36
C VAL A 43 17.35 2.82 1.61
N THR A 44 17.87 2.86 0.39
CA THR A 44 17.78 4.06 -0.44
C THR A 44 16.34 4.26 -0.97
N GLN A 45 15.97 5.51 -1.23
CA GLN A 45 14.69 5.82 -1.87
C GLN A 45 14.53 5.09 -3.22
N LYS A 46 15.62 4.86 -3.95
CA LYS A 46 15.62 4.12 -5.22
C LYS A 46 15.18 2.67 -5.03
N GLU A 47 15.63 2.01 -3.96
CA GLU A 47 15.22 0.65 -3.61
C GLU A 47 13.75 0.59 -3.20
N ILE A 48 13.30 1.55 -2.37
CA ILE A 48 11.88 1.68 -2.00
C ILE A 48 11.01 1.83 -3.27
N ASN A 49 11.38 2.75 -4.15
CA ASN A 49 10.65 2.99 -5.41
C ASN A 49 10.60 1.74 -6.29
N LYS A 50 11.69 0.97 -6.34
CA LYS A 50 11.74 -0.31 -7.07
C LYS A 50 10.75 -1.31 -6.49
N VAL A 51 10.73 -1.50 -5.16
CA VAL A 51 9.80 -2.41 -4.49
C VAL A 51 8.35 -2.00 -4.72
N ILE A 52 8.03 -0.71 -4.54
CA ILE A 52 6.68 -0.19 -4.75
C ILE A 52 6.25 -0.33 -6.21
N LYS A 53 7.15 -0.09 -7.17
CA LYS A 53 6.86 -0.31 -8.60
C LYS A 53 6.48 -1.76 -8.87
N ILE A 54 7.25 -2.72 -8.35
CA ILE A 54 6.96 -4.15 -8.51
C ILE A 54 5.58 -4.50 -7.92
N ILE A 55 5.28 -4.02 -6.71
CA ILE A 55 3.99 -4.30 -6.06
C ILE A 55 2.82 -3.72 -6.86
N ASN A 56 2.95 -2.48 -7.34
CA ASN A 56 1.89 -1.78 -8.05
C ASN A 56 1.66 -2.28 -9.47
N GLU A 57 2.71 -2.75 -10.15
CA GLU A 57 2.65 -3.31 -11.51
C GLU A 57 2.31 -4.81 -11.52
N LYS A 58 2.31 -5.48 -10.37
CA LYS A 58 1.97 -6.90 -10.27
C LYS A 58 0.49 -7.15 -10.61
N PRO A 59 0.18 -8.01 -11.59
CA PRO A 59 -1.17 -8.49 -11.85
C PRO A 59 -1.80 -9.16 -10.62
N GLN A 60 -3.05 -8.82 -10.31
CA GLN A 60 -3.78 -9.40 -9.18
C GLN A 60 -5.02 -10.18 -9.66
N PRO A 61 -5.18 -11.45 -9.24
CA PRO A 61 -6.40 -12.21 -9.54
C PRO A 61 -7.69 -11.51 -9.08
N SER A 62 -7.65 -10.81 -7.95
CA SER A 62 -8.80 -10.05 -7.42
C SER A 62 -9.20 -8.83 -8.27
N LEU A 63 -8.38 -8.45 -9.25
CA LEU A 63 -8.63 -7.33 -10.17
C LEU A 63 -8.81 -7.84 -11.62
N GLY A 64 -9.13 -9.11 -11.84
CA GLY A 64 -9.26 -9.67 -13.19
C GLY A 64 -7.93 -9.73 -13.94
N LEU A 65 -6.83 -10.00 -13.23
CA LEU A 65 -5.45 -10.00 -13.74
C LEU A 65 -4.92 -8.61 -14.14
N LEU A 66 -5.63 -7.53 -13.82
CA LEU A 66 -5.07 -6.19 -13.87
C LEU A 66 -4.18 -5.91 -12.65
N SER A 67 -3.23 -5.00 -12.83
CA SER A 67 -2.39 -4.46 -11.77
C SER A 67 -3.10 -3.31 -11.05
N SER A 68 -2.65 -3.01 -9.83
CA SER A 68 -3.21 -1.87 -9.07
C SER A 68 -2.96 -0.55 -9.78
N LYS A 69 -1.82 -0.41 -10.47
CA LYS A 69 -1.49 0.77 -11.28
C LYS A 69 -2.49 0.97 -12.42
N GLU A 70 -2.82 -0.09 -13.16
CA GLU A 70 -3.78 0.00 -14.28
C GLU A 70 -5.17 0.37 -13.80
N VAL A 71 -5.68 -0.31 -12.76
CA VAL A 71 -6.99 0.00 -12.19
C VAL A 71 -7.01 1.42 -11.63
N PHE A 72 -5.94 1.85 -10.96
CA PHE A 72 -5.84 3.24 -10.50
C PHE A 72 -5.96 4.21 -11.67
N LEU A 73 -5.13 4.07 -12.72
CA LEU A 73 -5.16 4.95 -13.90
C LEU A 73 -6.51 5.00 -14.63
N GLN A 74 -7.28 3.90 -14.61
CA GLN A 74 -8.64 3.87 -15.17
C GLN A 74 -9.64 4.72 -14.38
N ASN A 75 -9.41 4.96 -13.08
CA ASN A 75 -10.36 5.62 -12.18
C ASN A 75 -10.01 7.08 -11.86
N ILE A 76 -8.81 7.58 -12.21
CA ILE A 76 -8.39 8.97 -11.88
C ILE A 76 -8.77 9.97 -12.97
N ASN A 77 -9.10 9.52 -14.18
CA ASN A 77 -9.57 10.40 -15.27
C ASN A 77 -11.09 10.64 -15.17
N ILE A 78 -11.51 11.22 -14.04
CA ILE A 78 -12.72 12.03 -13.97
C ILE A 78 -12.33 13.47 -14.29
#